data_AF-A0A6M8VF02-F1
#
_entry.id   AF-A0A6M8VF02-F1
#
_cell.length_a   1.000
_cell.length_b   1.000
_cell.length_c   1.000
_cell.angle_alpha   90.00
_cell.angle_beta   90.00
_cell.angle_gamma   90.00
#
_symmetry.space_group_name_H-M   'P 1'
#
loop_
_entity.id
_entity.type
_entity.pdbx_description
1 polymer ?
#
loop_
_entity_poly.entity_id
_entity_poly.type
_entity_poly.pdbx_seq_one_letter_code
_entity_poly.pdbx_strand_id
1 'polypeptide(L)'
;MAITAAQVNDLRQRTGAGMMDCKRALEEANGDIQKAIEILRKKGASVAAKRAEKSANEGLVVIKVSDDKKSATILEINCETDFVAKSEDFVNLAKFVLDAAHKYKPKNVPELMNHAEVQDKINEMLGKVGEKIEISRFNIIESASGLLVDYIHMGSKLGVLIKFEDVNSGADELYAIGKDMAMQVAAMNPISVKREDVPKIVIDKEIEIYKELAKKEGKPEQMLEKIAMGRLNKFYQENVLLEQAFIKDNSKTVGDLLKEFNSKHGSSAKVSRFDRFHLGDEKK
;
A
#
# COMPACT_ATOMS: atom_id res chain seq x y z
N MET A 1 6.42 -3.71 -49.01
CA MET A 1 7.24 -2.48 -48.93
C MET A 1 8.28 -2.70 -47.86
N ALA A 2 9.56 -2.32 -48.05
CA ALA A 2 10.58 -2.57 -47.04
C ALA A 2 10.32 -1.69 -45.80
N ILE A 3 10.13 -2.31 -44.63
CA ILE A 3 9.97 -1.57 -43.38
C ILE A 3 11.30 -0.94 -43.01
N THR A 4 11.35 0.39 -42.91
CA THR A 4 12.57 1.13 -42.61
C THR A 4 12.87 1.15 -41.11
N ALA A 5 14.15 1.23 -40.73
CA ALA A 5 14.55 1.37 -39.33
C ALA A 5 13.91 2.60 -38.65
N ALA A 6 13.72 3.70 -39.39
CA ALA A 6 13.04 4.90 -38.92
C ALA A 6 11.58 4.62 -38.55
N GLN A 7 10.84 3.88 -39.37
CA GLN A 7 9.45 3.49 -39.06
C GLN A 7 9.37 2.58 -37.83
N VAL A 8 10.30 1.63 -37.70
CA VAL A 8 10.36 0.77 -36.50
C VAL A 8 10.62 1.61 -35.25
N ASN A 9 11.56 2.57 -35.33
CA ASN A 9 11.88 3.43 -34.21
C ASN A 9 10.73 4.39 -33.84
N ASP A 10 10.02 4.94 -34.84
CA ASP A 10 8.82 5.77 -34.62
C ASP A 10 7.73 4.97 -33.89
N LEU A 11 7.38 3.77 -34.39
CA LEU A 11 6.39 2.92 -33.75
C LEU A 11 6.81 2.54 -32.31
N ARG A 12 8.10 2.26 -32.10
CA ARG A 12 8.64 1.98 -30.76
C ARG A 12 8.50 3.17 -29.82
N GLN A 13 8.81 4.38 -30.27
CA GLN A 13 8.64 5.59 -29.45
C GLN A 13 7.17 5.86 -29.12
N ARG A 14 6.26 5.55 -30.06
CA ARG A 14 4.81 5.74 -29.86
C ARG A 14 4.16 4.71 -28.96
N THR A 15 4.69 3.49 -28.90
CA THR A 15 4.03 2.35 -28.25
C THR A 15 4.79 1.76 -27.06
N GLY A 16 6.07 2.10 -26.91
CA GLY A 16 6.95 1.50 -25.89
C GLY A 16 7.32 0.04 -26.14
N ALA A 17 6.79 -0.60 -27.19
CA ALA A 17 6.99 -2.02 -27.45
C ALA A 17 8.44 -2.36 -27.88
N GLY A 18 8.84 -3.63 -27.70
CA GLY A 18 10.16 -4.11 -28.09
C GLY A 18 10.46 -3.88 -29.58
N MET A 19 11.73 -3.61 -29.92
CA MET A 19 12.17 -3.27 -31.28
C MET A 19 11.73 -4.30 -32.33
N MET A 20 11.91 -5.59 -32.02
CA MET A 20 11.52 -6.68 -32.91
C MET A 20 10.00 -6.83 -33.03
N ASP A 21 9.27 -6.48 -31.98
CA ASP A 21 7.82 -6.54 -31.99
C ASP A 21 7.23 -5.42 -32.84
N CYS A 22 7.80 -4.21 -32.76
CA CYS A 22 7.47 -3.10 -33.65
C CYS A 22 7.75 -3.45 -35.11
N LYS A 23 8.91 -4.05 -35.40
CA LYS A 23 9.25 -4.49 -36.76
C LYS A 23 8.24 -5.50 -37.30
N ARG A 24 7.94 -6.56 -36.55
CA ARG A 24 6.97 -7.59 -36.97
C ARG A 24 5.56 -7.02 -37.14
N ALA A 25 5.14 -6.12 -36.24
CA ALA A 25 3.83 -5.49 -36.35
C ALA A 25 3.72 -4.60 -37.60
N LEU A 26 4.78 -3.86 -37.96
CA LEU A 26 4.83 -3.10 -39.20
C LEU A 26 4.85 -3.99 -40.43
N GLU A 27 5.56 -5.13 -40.39
CA GLU A 27 5.55 -6.12 -41.47
C GLU A 27 4.14 -6.69 -41.70
N GLU A 28 3.44 -7.09 -40.63
CA GLU A 28 2.06 -7.61 -40.68
C GLU A 28 1.04 -6.53 -41.09
N ALA A 29 1.29 -5.28 -40.69
CA ALA A 29 0.48 -4.13 -41.08
C ALA A 29 0.80 -3.61 -42.49
N ASN A 30 1.76 -4.20 -43.21
CA ASN A 30 2.27 -3.70 -44.50
C ASN A 30 2.74 -2.22 -44.45
N GLY A 31 3.30 -1.80 -43.32
CA GLY A 31 3.79 -0.44 -43.08
C GLY A 31 2.75 0.55 -42.56
N ASP A 32 1.49 0.13 -42.37
CA ASP A 32 0.46 0.96 -41.74
C ASP A 32 0.69 1.07 -40.22
N ILE A 33 0.99 2.29 -39.75
CA ILE A 33 1.32 2.54 -38.35
C ILE A 33 0.11 2.33 -37.43
N GLN A 34 -1.10 2.74 -37.83
CA GLN A 34 -2.29 2.59 -36.98
C GLN A 34 -2.65 1.11 -36.81
N LYS A 35 -2.61 0.37 -37.92
CA LYS A 35 -2.83 -1.08 -37.88
C LYS A 35 -1.73 -1.80 -37.08
N ALA A 36 -0.47 -1.36 -37.18
CA ALA A 36 0.62 -1.91 -36.37
C ALA A 36 0.41 -1.66 -34.86
N ILE A 37 -0.11 -0.50 -34.48
CA ILE A 37 -0.49 -0.18 -33.10
C ILE A 37 -1.57 -1.15 -32.61
N GLU A 38 -2.62 -1.39 -33.39
CA GLU A 38 -3.68 -2.35 -33.04
C GLU A 38 -3.14 -3.77 -32.86
N ILE A 39 -2.24 -4.22 -33.75
CA ILE A 39 -1.58 -5.53 -33.65
C ILE A 39 -0.79 -5.63 -32.35
N LEU A 40 -0.01 -4.60 -32.01
CA LEU A 40 0.76 -4.55 -30.77
C LEU A 40 -0.15 -4.58 -29.53
N ARG A 41 -1.28 -3.86 -29.54
CA ARG A 41 -2.27 -3.90 -28.44
C ARG A 41 -2.84 -5.31 -28.26
N LYS A 42 -3.27 -5.97 -29.35
CA LYS A 42 -3.79 -7.35 -29.30
C LYS A 42 -2.74 -8.34 -28.79
N LYS A 43 -1.49 -8.19 -29.24
CA LYS A 43 -0.38 -9.02 -28.78
C LYS A 43 -0.07 -8.80 -27.30
N GLY A 44 -0.06 -7.55 -26.83
CA GLY A 44 0.12 -7.21 -25.42
C GLY A 44 -0.95 -7.90 -24.54
N ALA A 45 -2.22 -7.83 -24.95
CA ALA A 45 -3.30 -8.54 -24.26
C ALA A 45 -3.08 -10.06 -24.21
N SER A 46 -2.57 -10.68 -25.29
CA SER A 46 -2.23 -12.10 -25.31
C SER A 46 -1.07 -12.45 -24.36
N VAL A 47 -0.03 -11.60 -24.31
CA VAL A 47 1.11 -11.79 -23.38
C VAL A 47 0.64 -11.66 -21.93
N ALA A 48 -0.21 -10.68 -21.63
CA ALA A 48 -0.82 -10.51 -20.32
C ALA A 48 -1.60 -11.76 -19.90
N ALA A 49 -2.44 -12.30 -20.80
CA ALA A 49 -3.21 -13.51 -20.54
C ALA A 49 -2.31 -14.72 -20.23
N LYS A 50 -1.21 -14.90 -20.97
CA LYS A 50 -0.23 -15.99 -20.73
C LYS A 50 0.52 -15.84 -19.41
N ARG A 51 0.58 -14.63 -18.86
CA ARG A 51 1.29 -14.32 -17.61
C ARG A 51 0.36 -14.14 -16.42
N ALA A 52 -0.95 -14.28 -16.58
CA ALA A 52 -1.91 -14.10 -15.50
C ALA A 52 -1.61 -15.02 -14.29
N GLU A 53 -1.12 -16.24 -14.56
CA GLU A 53 -0.74 -17.23 -13.55
C GLU A 53 0.65 -17.00 -12.91
N LYS A 54 1.45 -16.07 -13.42
CA LYS A 54 2.74 -15.73 -12.82
C LYS A 54 2.54 -14.95 -11.51
N SER A 55 3.40 -15.22 -10.54
CA SER A 55 3.43 -14.46 -9.29
C SER A 55 4.12 -13.11 -9.50
N ALA A 56 3.46 -12.03 -9.08
CA ALA A 56 4.02 -10.68 -9.05
C ALA A 56 4.16 -10.24 -7.58
N ASN A 57 5.28 -10.62 -6.97
CA ASN A 57 5.54 -10.40 -5.54
C ASN A 57 6.47 -9.21 -5.28
N GLU A 58 7.10 -8.67 -6.32
CA GLU A 58 7.88 -7.42 -6.27
C GLU A 58 6.99 -6.25 -6.68
N GLY A 59 7.45 -5.00 -6.50
CA GLY A 59 6.66 -3.82 -6.83
C GLY A 59 6.94 -2.62 -5.96
N LEU A 60 5.93 -1.76 -5.84
CA LEU A 60 5.98 -0.53 -5.06
C LEU A 60 4.67 -0.30 -4.29
N VAL A 61 4.81 0.20 -3.07
CA VAL A 61 3.76 0.89 -2.32
C VAL A 61 3.97 2.38 -2.48
N VAL A 62 2.94 3.08 -2.90
CA VAL A 62 2.94 4.53 -3.13
C VAL A 62 1.76 5.18 -2.41
N ILE A 63 1.95 6.40 -1.90
CA ILE A 63 0.92 7.16 -1.20
C ILE A 63 0.85 8.56 -1.75
N LYS A 64 -0.37 9.09 -1.91
CA LYS A 64 -0.65 10.50 -2.18
C LYS A 64 -1.55 11.02 -1.06
N VAL A 65 -1.19 12.18 -0.52
CA VAL A 65 -2.02 12.96 0.40
C VAL A 65 -2.29 14.29 -0.28
N SER A 66 -3.54 14.78 -0.22
CA SER A 66 -3.92 16.10 -0.74
C SER A 66 -3.24 17.22 0.05
N ASP A 67 -3.11 18.40 -0.56
CA ASP A 67 -2.44 19.55 0.07
C ASP A 67 -3.10 19.97 1.39
N ASP A 68 -4.43 19.88 1.45
CA ASP A 68 -5.24 20.12 2.66
C ASP A 68 -5.21 18.96 3.67
N LYS A 69 -4.58 17.84 3.31
CA LYS A 69 -4.43 16.62 4.10
C LYS A 69 -5.75 15.96 4.50
N LYS A 70 -6.82 16.21 3.74
CA LYS A 70 -8.17 15.66 3.98
C LYS A 70 -8.52 14.46 3.12
N SER A 71 -7.76 14.21 2.05
CA SER A 71 -7.89 13.01 1.22
C SER A 71 -6.53 12.35 1.01
N ALA A 72 -6.49 11.03 0.99
CA ALA A 72 -5.29 10.28 0.68
C ALA A 72 -5.60 8.97 -0.03
N THR A 73 -4.65 8.50 -0.80
CA THR A 73 -4.70 7.20 -1.47
C THR A 73 -3.40 6.47 -1.20
N ILE A 74 -3.49 5.24 -0.71
CA ILE A 74 -2.37 4.29 -0.61
C ILE A 74 -2.61 3.19 -1.63
N LEU A 75 -1.59 2.83 -2.40
CA LEU A 75 -1.70 1.88 -3.51
C LEU A 75 -0.49 0.96 -3.56
N GLU A 76 -0.75 -0.34 -3.74
CA GLU A 76 0.26 -1.37 -4.01
C GLU A 76 0.13 -1.80 -5.48
N ILE A 77 1.22 -1.65 -6.25
CA ILE A 77 1.34 -2.13 -7.64
C ILE A 77 2.53 -3.07 -7.74
N ASN A 78 2.34 -4.19 -8.42
CA ASN A 78 3.30 -5.28 -8.45
C ASN A 78 3.83 -5.58 -9.84
N CYS A 79 5.03 -6.16 -9.85
CA CYS A 79 5.69 -6.77 -11.00
C CYS A 79 6.38 -8.08 -10.60
N GLU A 80 6.98 -8.79 -11.56
CA GLU A 80 7.62 -10.07 -11.29
C GLU A 80 8.99 -9.90 -10.63
N THR A 81 9.77 -8.89 -11.04
CA THR A 81 11.16 -8.70 -10.57
C THR A 81 11.42 -7.34 -9.91
N ASP A 82 12.44 -7.30 -9.06
CA ASP A 82 12.88 -6.07 -8.39
C ASP A 82 13.59 -5.11 -9.35
N PHE A 83 14.18 -5.63 -10.44
CA PHE A 83 14.77 -4.83 -11.51
C PHE A 83 13.73 -3.94 -12.19
N VAL A 84 12.54 -4.48 -12.51
CA VAL A 84 11.43 -3.69 -13.05
C VAL A 84 10.91 -2.72 -11.99
N ALA A 85 10.70 -3.17 -10.74
CA ALA A 85 10.18 -2.33 -9.66
C ALA A 85 11.00 -1.05 -9.42
N LYS A 86 12.33 -1.13 -9.57
CA LYS A 86 13.26 -0.02 -9.37
C LYS A 86 13.45 0.86 -10.61
N SER A 87 12.90 0.48 -11.75
CA SER A 87 13.03 1.26 -12.99
C SER A 87 12.24 2.56 -12.92
N GLU A 88 12.77 3.62 -13.54
CA GLU A 88 12.10 4.93 -13.59
C GLU A 88 10.72 4.83 -14.26
N ASP A 89 10.61 4.03 -15.31
CA ASP A 89 9.36 3.78 -15.99
C ASP A 89 8.30 3.21 -15.04
N PHE A 90 8.64 2.20 -14.23
CA PHE A 90 7.68 1.55 -13.32
C PHE A 90 7.30 2.47 -12.17
N VAL A 91 8.25 3.26 -11.65
CA VAL A 91 7.97 4.32 -10.67
C VAL A 91 6.98 5.35 -11.23
N ASN A 92 7.14 5.75 -12.49
CA ASN A 92 6.25 6.69 -13.15
C ASN A 92 4.86 6.08 -13.41
N LEU A 93 4.78 4.79 -13.78
CA LEU A 93 3.51 4.06 -13.86
C LEU A 93 2.80 4.05 -12.50
N ALA A 94 3.50 3.70 -11.41
CA ALA A 94 2.93 3.64 -10.08
C ALA A 94 2.33 5.01 -9.66
N LYS A 95 3.06 6.10 -9.91
CA LYS A 95 2.59 7.47 -9.67
C LYS A 95 1.36 7.82 -10.51
N PHE A 96 1.38 7.49 -11.80
CA PHE A 96 0.25 7.73 -12.70
C PHE A 96 -1.02 7.01 -12.23
N VAL A 97 -0.91 5.73 -11.88
CA VAL A 97 -2.04 4.92 -11.40
C VAL A 97 -2.54 5.44 -10.05
N LEU A 98 -1.63 5.83 -9.15
CA LEU A 98 -1.97 6.47 -7.87
C LEU A 98 -2.76 7.77 -8.07
N ASP A 99 -2.31 8.63 -8.98
CA ASP A 99 -2.99 9.88 -9.31
C ASP A 99 -4.38 9.63 -9.91
N ALA A 100 -4.51 8.64 -10.78
CA ALA A 100 -5.81 8.24 -11.35
C ALA A 100 -6.75 7.72 -10.25
N ALA A 101 -6.28 6.85 -9.36
CA ALA A 101 -7.06 6.34 -8.23
C ALA A 101 -7.52 7.48 -7.31
N HIS A 102 -6.61 8.39 -6.96
CA HIS A 102 -6.93 9.54 -6.10
C HIS A 102 -7.94 10.50 -6.73
N LYS A 103 -7.82 10.74 -8.04
CA LYS A 103 -8.70 11.64 -8.80
C LYS A 103 -10.10 11.05 -9.00
N TYR A 104 -10.19 9.82 -9.49
CA TYR A 104 -11.46 9.21 -9.90
C TYR A 104 -12.22 8.55 -8.76
N LYS A 105 -11.54 8.26 -7.65
CA LYS A 105 -12.11 7.61 -6.47
C LYS A 105 -12.89 6.31 -6.77
N PRO A 106 -12.31 5.37 -7.54
CA PRO A 106 -12.96 4.08 -7.79
C PRO A 106 -13.09 3.29 -6.49
N LYS A 107 -14.11 2.43 -6.39
CA LYS A 107 -14.36 1.64 -5.17
C LYS A 107 -13.43 0.44 -5.03
N ASN A 108 -12.87 -0.03 -6.14
CA ASN A 108 -12.07 -1.25 -6.22
C ASN A 108 -11.18 -1.25 -7.47
N VAL A 109 -10.27 -2.22 -7.56
CA VAL A 109 -9.34 -2.37 -8.69
C VAL A 109 -10.08 -2.52 -10.04
N PRO A 110 -11.13 -3.35 -10.19
CA PRO A 110 -11.89 -3.42 -11.43
C PRO A 110 -12.42 -2.06 -11.92
N GLU A 111 -12.99 -1.24 -11.03
CA GLU A 111 -13.45 0.09 -11.39
C GLU A 111 -12.30 1.00 -11.83
N LEU A 112 -11.14 0.95 -11.18
CA LEU A 112 -9.95 1.69 -11.60
C LEU A 112 -9.46 1.24 -12.99
N MET A 113 -9.50 -0.05 -13.27
CA MET A 113 -9.09 -0.64 -14.54
C MET A 113 -10.04 -0.35 -15.71
N ASN A 114 -11.27 0.13 -15.45
CA ASN A 114 -12.20 0.59 -16.49
C ASN A 114 -11.78 1.93 -17.11
N HIS A 115 -10.84 2.65 -16.49
CA HIS A 115 -10.27 3.87 -17.07
C HIS A 115 -9.24 3.50 -18.14
N ALA A 116 -9.54 3.84 -19.40
CA ALA A 116 -8.74 3.46 -20.56
C ALA A 116 -7.28 3.90 -20.44
N GLU A 117 -7.02 5.08 -19.87
CA GLU A 117 -5.67 5.60 -19.67
C GLU A 117 -4.84 4.78 -18.67
N VAL A 118 -5.49 4.20 -17.64
CA VAL A 118 -4.84 3.31 -16.66
C VAL A 118 -4.50 1.99 -17.33
N GLN A 119 -5.48 1.41 -18.03
CA GLN A 119 -5.30 0.15 -18.75
C GLN A 119 -4.21 0.27 -19.83
N ASP A 120 -4.22 1.35 -20.59
CA ASP A 120 -3.24 1.60 -21.65
C ASP A 120 -1.82 1.74 -21.09
N LYS A 121 -1.65 2.46 -19.97
CA LYS A 121 -0.33 2.60 -19.34
C LYS A 121 0.22 1.30 -18.76
N ILE A 122 -0.64 0.45 -18.19
CA ILE A 122 -0.25 -0.88 -17.71
C ILE A 122 0.15 -1.77 -18.89
N ASN A 123 -0.63 -1.76 -19.98
CA ASN A 123 -0.34 -2.56 -21.17
C ASN A 123 0.94 -2.11 -21.89
N GLU A 124 1.18 -0.80 -21.97
CA GLU A 124 2.42 -0.22 -22.50
C GLU A 124 3.62 -0.74 -21.71
N MET A 125 3.56 -0.67 -20.38
CA MET A 125 4.61 -1.19 -19.52
C MET A 125 4.81 -2.70 -19.71
N LEU A 126 3.73 -3.47 -19.70
CA LEU A 126 3.78 -4.92 -19.90
C LEU A 126 4.41 -5.29 -21.25
N GLY A 127 4.10 -4.56 -22.32
CA GLY A 127 4.71 -4.74 -23.63
C GLY A 127 6.19 -4.36 -23.68
N LYS A 128 6.61 -3.42 -22.83
CA LYS A 128 8.00 -2.94 -22.72
C LYS A 128 8.89 -3.88 -21.91
N VAL A 129 8.44 -4.27 -20.72
CA VAL A 129 9.23 -5.12 -19.80
C VAL A 129 8.97 -6.61 -19.99
N GLY A 130 7.81 -6.97 -20.55
CA GLY A 130 7.42 -8.36 -20.73
C GLY A 130 7.18 -9.10 -19.42
N GLU A 131 6.85 -8.42 -18.33
CA GLU A 131 6.48 -8.98 -17.01
C GLU A 131 5.01 -8.74 -16.72
N LYS A 132 4.41 -9.59 -15.88
CA LYS A 132 3.11 -9.34 -15.28
C LYS A 132 3.17 -8.05 -14.47
N ILE A 133 2.15 -7.22 -14.64
CA ILE A 133 1.95 -5.99 -13.87
C ILE A 133 0.52 -5.99 -13.38
N GLU A 134 0.32 -5.76 -12.10
CA GLU A 134 -1.01 -5.72 -11.51
C GLU A 134 -1.12 -4.68 -10.41
N ILE A 135 -2.28 -4.04 -10.33
CA ILE A 135 -2.65 -3.25 -9.16
C ILE A 135 -3.17 -4.26 -8.15
N SER A 136 -2.41 -4.51 -7.08
CA SER A 136 -2.82 -5.49 -6.06
C SER A 136 -3.99 -4.98 -5.24
N ARG A 137 -3.85 -3.76 -4.72
CA ARG A 137 -4.84 -3.15 -3.81
C ARG A 137 -4.60 -1.66 -3.72
N PHE A 138 -5.65 -0.94 -3.35
CA PHE A 138 -5.55 0.45 -2.93
C PHE A 138 -6.64 0.74 -1.91
N ASN A 139 -6.39 1.73 -1.07
CA ASN A 139 -7.42 2.34 -0.23
C ASN A 139 -7.44 3.84 -0.47
N ILE A 140 -8.65 4.39 -0.50
CA ILE A 140 -8.88 5.83 -0.54
C ILE A 140 -9.51 6.22 0.78
N ILE A 141 -8.88 7.17 1.46
CA ILE A 141 -9.26 7.61 2.79
C ILE A 141 -9.55 9.09 2.75
N GLU A 142 -10.67 9.47 3.35
CA GLU A 142 -11.03 10.87 3.57
C GLU A 142 -11.25 11.13 5.04
N SER A 143 -10.97 12.37 5.46
CA SER A 143 -11.28 12.88 6.80
C SER A 143 -11.93 14.24 6.65
N ALA A 144 -13.10 14.43 7.26
CA ALA A 144 -13.77 15.74 7.24
C ALA A 144 -13.19 16.67 8.32
N SER A 145 -13.11 16.18 9.56
CA SER A 145 -12.70 16.97 10.73
C SER A 145 -11.24 16.78 11.13
N GLY A 146 -10.47 15.97 10.41
CA GLY A 146 -9.16 15.51 10.89
C GLY A 146 -8.00 15.74 9.94
N LEU A 147 -7.03 14.83 9.96
CA LEU A 147 -5.73 14.97 9.34
C LEU A 147 -5.23 13.61 8.87
N LEU A 148 -4.74 13.54 7.63
CA LEU A 148 -4.10 12.35 7.07
C LEU A 148 -2.58 12.51 7.05
N VAL A 149 -1.88 11.48 7.53
CA VAL A 149 -0.41 11.48 7.61
C VAL A 149 0.14 10.18 7.05
N ASP A 150 1.01 10.29 6.06
CA ASP A 150 1.63 9.15 5.38
C ASP A 150 3.07 8.88 5.87
N TYR A 151 3.58 7.70 5.61
CA TYR A 151 5.01 7.37 5.69
C TYR A 151 5.32 6.27 4.70
N ILE A 152 6.32 6.48 3.83
CA ILE A 152 6.87 5.46 2.96
C ILE A 152 8.25 5.08 3.49
N HIS A 153 8.45 3.80 3.80
CA HIS A 153 9.77 3.31 4.18
C HIS A 153 10.71 3.28 2.98
N MET A 154 12.02 3.35 3.24
CA MET A 154 13.05 3.35 2.20
C MET A 154 12.88 2.16 1.25
N GLY A 155 12.96 2.42 -0.06
CA GLY A 155 12.77 1.42 -1.10
C GLY A 155 11.31 1.14 -1.47
N SER A 156 10.35 1.88 -0.91
CA SER A 156 8.93 1.84 -1.29
C SER A 156 8.29 0.46 -1.23
N LYS A 157 8.81 -0.44 -0.39
CA LYS A 157 8.20 -1.76 -0.15
C LYS A 157 7.15 -1.75 0.96
N LEU A 158 7.11 -0.67 1.73
CA LEU A 158 6.21 -0.50 2.87
C LEU A 158 5.69 0.93 2.91
N GLY A 159 4.38 1.09 3.01
CA GLY A 159 3.72 2.36 3.21
C GLY A 159 2.74 2.30 4.37
N VAL A 160 2.62 3.41 5.09
CA VAL A 160 1.66 3.60 6.16
C VAL A 160 0.87 4.88 5.92
N LEU A 161 -0.43 4.83 6.16
CA LEU A 161 -1.31 5.99 6.16
C LEU A 161 -2.09 6.00 7.49
N ILE A 162 -1.96 7.07 8.27
CA ILE A 162 -2.69 7.28 9.52
C ILE A 162 -3.78 8.31 9.29
N LYS A 163 -4.96 8.02 9.82
CA LYS A 163 -6.09 8.93 9.86
C LYS A 163 -6.36 9.39 11.29
N PHE A 164 -6.20 10.69 11.50
CA PHE A 164 -6.75 11.39 12.64
C PHE A 164 -8.12 11.94 12.30
N GLU A 165 -8.99 12.02 13.30
CA GLU A 165 -10.29 12.72 13.26
C GLU A 165 -10.33 13.76 14.39
N ASP A 166 -11.26 14.70 14.29
CA ASP A 166 -11.58 15.68 15.34
C ASP A 166 -10.36 16.55 15.73
N VAL A 167 -9.65 17.04 14.72
CA VAL A 167 -8.48 17.91 14.86
C VAL A 167 -8.96 19.36 14.78
N ASN A 168 -9.05 20.01 15.94
CA ASN A 168 -9.58 21.38 16.03
C ASN A 168 -8.50 22.46 16.15
N SER A 169 -7.28 22.08 16.53
CA SER A 169 -6.13 22.98 16.73
C SER A 169 -4.82 22.18 16.62
N GLY A 170 -3.68 22.86 16.48
CA GLY A 170 -2.35 22.22 16.54
C GLY A 170 -1.98 21.30 15.36
N ALA A 171 -2.62 21.45 14.19
CA ALA A 171 -2.48 20.51 13.07
C ALA A 171 -1.03 20.25 12.61
N ASP A 172 -0.15 21.26 12.61
CA ASP A 172 1.25 21.08 12.20
C ASP A 172 2.05 20.23 13.19
N GLU A 173 1.84 20.43 14.50
CA GLU A 173 2.45 19.59 15.53
C GLU A 173 1.88 18.16 15.49
N LEU A 174 0.57 18.02 15.29
CA LEU A 174 -0.06 16.71 15.13
C LEU A 174 0.46 15.99 13.88
N TYR A 175 0.76 16.70 12.81
CA TYR A 175 1.34 16.11 11.60
C TYR A 175 2.72 15.51 11.89
N ALA A 176 3.57 16.22 12.64
CA ALA A 176 4.87 15.71 13.07
C ALA A 176 4.73 14.47 13.98
N ILE A 177 3.83 14.51 14.96
CA ILE A 177 3.50 13.35 15.80
C ILE A 177 3.00 12.18 14.92
N GLY A 178 2.14 12.47 13.95
CA GLY A 178 1.60 11.48 13.02
C GLY A 178 2.67 10.82 12.16
N LYS A 179 3.73 11.53 11.76
CA LYS A 179 4.87 10.94 11.05
C LYS A 179 5.59 9.93 11.93
N ASP A 180 5.79 10.26 13.19
CA ASP A 180 6.42 9.37 14.17
C ASP A 180 5.55 8.15 14.47
N MET A 181 4.23 8.34 14.60
CA MET A 181 3.28 7.24 14.71
C MET A 181 3.28 6.35 13.47
N ALA A 182 3.39 6.91 12.26
CA ALA A 182 3.39 6.15 11.02
C ALA A 182 4.67 5.31 10.87
N MET A 183 5.82 5.86 11.29
CA MET A 183 7.08 5.10 11.42
C MET A 183 6.95 3.96 12.43
N GLN A 184 6.25 4.19 13.54
CA GLN A 184 6.01 3.15 14.53
C GLN A 184 5.09 2.04 14.02
N VAL A 185 4.00 2.37 13.33
CA VAL A 185 3.14 1.39 12.67
C VAL A 185 3.94 0.57 11.65
N ALA A 186 4.82 1.22 10.89
CA ALA A 186 5.69 0.54 9.93
C ALA A 186 6.57 -0.53 10.60
N ALA A 187 7.23 -0.15 11.69
CA ALA A 187 8.19 -0.99 12.41
C ALA A 187 7.52 -2.08 13.27
N MET A 188 6.47 -1.74 14.01
CA MET A 188 5.88 -2.60 15.04
C MET A 188 4.70 -3.43 14.53
N ASN A 189 4.15 -3.11 13.36
CA ASN A 189 3.02 -3.82 12.75
C ASN A 189 1.85 -4.09 13.73
N PRO A 190 1.31 -3.06 14.41
CA PRO A 190 0.16 -3.25 15.29
C PRO A 190 -1.03 -3.81 14.51
N ILE A 191 -1.88 -4.57 15.19
CA ILE A 191 -3.09 -5.18 14.60
C ILE A 191 -4.33 -4.28 14.74
N SER A 192 -4.27 -3.26 15.60
CA SER A 192 -5.39 -2.34 15.85
C SER A 192 -4.89 -1.02 16.42
N VAL A 193 -5.73 0.02 16.34
CA VAL A 193 -5.44 1.33 16.92
C VAL A 193 -5.52 1.29 18.44
N LYS A 194 -6.63 0.76 18.97
CA LYS A 194 -6.96 0.71 20.40
C LYS A 194 -7.43 -0.69 20.79
N ARG A 195 -7.36 -0.97 22.09
CA ARG A 195 -7.63 -2.30 22.66
C ARG A 195 -9.02 -2.82 22.32
N GLU A 196 -10.00 -1.93 22.29
CA GLU A 196 -11.41 -2.26 22.05
C GLU A 196 -11.66 -2.72 20.61
N ASP A 197 -10.75 -2.39 19.68
CA ASP A 197 -10.87 -2.77 18.26
C ASP A 197 -10.24 -4.15 17.98
N VAL A 198 -9.59 -4.79 18.96
CA VAL A 198 -9.05 -6.14 18.80
C VAL A 198 -10.21 -7.15 18.75
N PRO A 199 -10.34 -7.98 17.70
CA PRO A 199 -11.44 -8.93 17.60
C PRO A 199 -11.46 -9.91 18.79
N LYS A 200 -12.64 -10.13 19.37
CA LYS A 200 -12.82 -11.04 20.51
C LYS A 200 -12.23 -12.44 20.26
N ILE A 201 -12.35 -12.95 19.03
CA ILE A 201 -11.79 -14.25 18.64
C ILE A 201 -10.25 -14.30 18.77
N VAL A 202 -9.56 -13.19 18.53
CA VAL A 202 -8.11 -13.09 18.74
C VAL A 202 -7.82 -13.09 20.24
N ILE A 203 -8.57 -12.28 21.00
CA ILE A 203 -8.41 -12.18 22.47
C ILE A 203 -8.61 -13.55 23.14
N ASP A 204 -9.72 -14.23 22.84
CA ASP A 204 -10.05 -15.54 23.41
C ASP A 204 -8.96 -16.57 23.10
N LYS A 205 -8.46 -16.57 21.86
CA LYS A 205 -7.40 -17.48 21.41
C LYS A 205 -6.07 -17.21 22.11
N GLU A 206 -5.67 -15.94 22.27
CA GLU A 206 -4.45 -15.59 23.00
C GLU A 206 -4.55 -15.99 24.48
N ILE A 207 -5.72 -15.77 25.12
CA ILE A 207 -5.97 -16.22 26.51
C ILE A 207 -5.81 -17.74 26.63
N GLU A 208 -6.40 -18.51 25.72
CA GLU A 208 -6.29 -19.97 25.69
C GLU A 208 -4.82 -20.41 25.57
N ILE A 209 -4.09 -19.86 24.60
CA ILE A 209 -2.66 -20.13 24.40
C ILE A 209 -1.87 -19.84 25.67
N TYR A 210 -2.09 -18.70 26.31
CA TYR A 210 -1.34 -18.32 27.51
C TYR A 210 -1.66 -19.20 28.72
N LYS A 211 -2.91 -19.67 28.87
CA LYS A 211 -3.29 -20.65 29.91
C LYS A 211 -2.59 -21.97 29.68
N GLU A 212 -2.58 -22.47 28.45
CA GLU A 212 -1.91 -23.74 28.11
C GLU A 212 -0.40 -23.66 28.36
N LEU A 213 0.25 -22.56 27.97
CA LEU A 213 1.66 -22.34 28.23
C LEU A 213 1.96 -22.31 29.74
N ALA A 214 1.18 -21.55 30.52
CA ALA A 214 1.34 -21.49 31.97
C ALA A 214 1.12 -22.86 32.64
N LYS A 215 0.19 -23.68 32.13
CA LYS A 215 -0.02 -25.05 32.59
C LYS A 215 1.18 -25.95 32.30
N LYS A 216 1.76 -25.86 31.10
CA LYS A 216 2.98 -26.59 30.71
C LYS A 216 4.20 -26.17 31.54
N GLU A 217 4.24 -24.91 31.99
CA GLU A 217 5.25 -24.40 32.93
C GLU A 217 5.01 -24.84 34.40
N GLY A 218 4.01 -25.68 34.67
CA GLY A 218 3.73 -26.22 36.01
C GLY A 218 3.06 -25.23 36.96
N LYS A 219 2.42 -24.16 36.45
CA LYS A 219 1.73 -23.18 37.29
C LYS A 219 0.40 -23.76 37.83
N PRO A 220 -0.01 -23.44 39.07
CA PRO A 220 -1.28 -23.92 39.64
C PRO A 220 -2.51 -23.46 38.84
N GLU A 221 -3.54 -24.31 38.75
CA GLU A 221 -4.79 -24.06 37.99
C GLU A 221 -5.43 -22.70 38.33
N GLN A 222 -5.48 -22.37 39.62
CA GLN A 222 -6.07 -21.13 40.16
C GLN A 222 -5.32 -19.87 39.71
N MET A 223 -4.06 -20.00 39.28
CA MET A 223 -3.22 -18.88 38.83
C MET A 223 -3.23 -18.68 37.31
N LEU A 224 -3.74 -19.65 36.54
CA LEU A 224 -3.65 -19.63 35.08
C LEU A 224 -4.37 -18.42 34.47
N GLU A 225 -5.57 -18.10 34.94
CA GLU A 225 -6.35 -16.94 34.49
C GLU A 225 -5.57 -15.63 34.69
N LYS A 226 -5.06 -15.42 35.90
CA LYS A 226 -4.32 -14.21 36.26
C LYS A 226 -3.05 -14.06 35.42
N ILE A 227 -2.34 -15.16 35.18
CA ILE A 227 -1.14 -15.18 34.34
C ILE A 227 -1.49 -14.87 32.88
N ALA A 228 -2.55 -15.49 32.35
CA ALA A 228 -3.02 -15.26 30.99
C ALA A 228 -3.41 -13.80 30.78
N MET A 229 -4.14 -13.19 31.72
CA MET A 229 -4.49 -11.77 31.65
C MET A 229 -3.27 -10.84 31.73
N GLY A 230 -2.25 -11.20 32.52
CA GLY A 230 -0.97 -10.48 32.53
C GLY A 230 -0.25 -10.54 31.18
N ARG A 231 -0.19 -11.71 30.55
CA ARG A 231 0.38 -11.90 29.20
C ARG A 231 -0.43 -11.19 28.12
N LEU A 232 -1.76 -11.18 28.26
CA LEU A 232 -2.66 -10.44 27.36
C LEU A 232 -2.43 -8.92 27.44
N ASN A 233 -2.17 -8.37 28.62
CA ASN A 233 -1.79 -6.95 28.73
C ASN A 233 -0.49 -6.64 27.99
N LYS A 234 0.50 -7.54 28.07
CA LYS A 234 1.74 -7.42 27.28
C LYS A 234 1.47 -7.54 25.77
N PHE A 235 0.59 -8.45 25.38
CA PHE A 235 0.14 -8.57 23.98
C PHE A 235 -0.42 -7.23 23.47
N TYR A 236 -1.25 -6.53 24.26
CA TYR A 236 -1.75 -5.22 23.87
C TYR A 236 -0.63 -4.19 23.71
N GLN A 237 0.33 -4.14 24.64
CA GLN A 237 1.50 -3.25 24.55
C GLN A 237 2.37 -3.52 23.31
N GLU A 238 2.32 -4.72 22.74
CA GLU A 238 3.08 -5.08 21.54
C GLU A 238 2.25 -4.90 20.25
N ASN A 239 0.93 -5.13 20.32
CA ASN A 239 0.07 -5.27 19.12
C ASN A 239 -0.98 -4.17 18.95
N VAL A 240 -1.15 -3.25 19.90
CA VAL A 240 -2.13 -2.16 19.83
C VAL A 240 -1.39 -0.84 19.78
N LEU A 241 -1.58 -0.06 18.70
CA LEU A 241 -0.80 1.15 18.44
C LEU A 241 -0.74 2.10 19.65
N LEU A 242 -1.89 2.45 20.22
CA LEU A 242 -1.95 3.43 21.31
C LEU A 242 -1.39 2.91 22.65
N GLU A 243 -1.19 1.60 22.80
CA GLU A 243 -0.64 0.95 24.00
C GLU A 243 0.87 0.70 23.88
N GLN A 244 1.41 0.79 22.67
CA GLN A 244 2.84 0.60 22.43
C GLN A 244 3.65 1.71 23.07
N ALA A 245 4.79 1.33 23.67
CA ALA A 245 5.84 2.27 24.04
C ALA A 245 6.31 3.03 22.79
N PHE A 246 6.54 4.33 22.93
CA PHE A 246 6.94 5.16 21.81
C PHE A 246 8.43 4.93 21.48
N ILE A 247 8.74 4.56 20.25
CA ILE A 247 10.10 4.14 19.84
C ILE A 247 11.18 5.21 20.13
N LYS A 248 10.83 6.50 20.08
CA LYS A 248 11.77 7.60 20.36
C LYS A 248 11.85 7.98 21.85
N ASP A 249 10.89 7.55 22.66
CA ASP A 249 10.86 7.78 24.10
C ASP A 249 10.04 6.67 24.78
N ASN A 250 10.74 5.63 25.24
CA ASN A 250 10.13 4.46 25.87
C ASN A 250 9.48 4.75 27.24
N SER A 251 9.60 5.98 27.77
CA SER A 251 8.90 6.37 29.01
C SER A 251 7.42 6.66 28.78
N LYS A 252 6.99 6.82 27.52
CA LYS A 252 5.62 7.15 27.14
C LYS A 252 5.05 6.13 26.17
N THR A 253 3.73 6.00 26.15
CA THR A 253 3.03 5.30 25.08
C THR A 253 2.70 6.24 23.91
N VAL A 254 2.41 5.68 22.74
CA VAL A 254 1.85 6.46 21.61
C VAL A 254 0.54 7.15 22.00
N GLY A 255 -0.29 6.49 22.82
CA GLY A 255 -1.51 7.08 23.36
C GLY A 255 -1.25 8.31 24.23
N ASP A 256 -0.14 8.32 24.97
CA ASP A 256 0.22 9.47 25.80
C ASP A 256 0.65 10.67 24.96
N LEU A 257 1.35 10.47 23.84
CA LEU A 257 1.66 11.56 22.89
C LEU A 257 0.39 12.27 22.42
N LEU A 258 -0.65 11.51 22.10
CA LEU A 258 -1.92 12.06 21.63
C LEU A 258 -2.68 12.79 22.75
N LYS A 259 -2.65 12.25 23.97
CA LYS A 259 -3.26 12.91 25.14
C LYS A 259 -2.54 14.22 25.46
N GLU A 260 -1.22 14.21 25.50
CA GLU A 260 -0.41 15.41 25.74
C GLU A 260 -0.67 16.48 24.69
N PHE A 261 -0.71 16.08 23.40
CA PHE A 261 -1.10 16.98 22.32
C PHE A 261 -2.48 17.59 22.54
N ASN A 262 -3.49 16.78 22.84
CA ASN A 262 -4.86 17.25 23.05
C ASN A 262 -4.96 18.20 24.24
N SER A 263 -4.29 17.89 25.36
CA SER A 263 -4.24 18.76 26.53
C SER A 263 -3.54 20.09 26.24
N LYS A 264 -2.42 20.06 25.50
CA LYS A 264 -1.65 21.26 25.15
C LYS A 264 -2.43 22.19 24.23
N HIS A 265 -3.15 21.65 23.25
CA HIS A 265 -3.80 22.43 22.19
C HIS A 265 -5.30 22.65 22.40
N GLY A 266 -5.89 22.04 23.44
CA GLY A 266 -7.36 22.02 23.61
C GLY A 266 -8.06 21.30 22.45
N SER A 267 -7.39 20.30 21.87
CA SER A 267 -7.92 19.50 20.75
C SER A 267 -8.60 18.22 21.26
N SER A 268 -9.40 17.60 20.42
CA SER A 268 -10.03 16.29 20.64
C SER A 268 -9.56 15.23 19.65
N ALA A 269 -8.34 15.40 19.12
CA ALA A 269 -7.81 14.58 18.06
C ALA A 269 -7.76 13.11 18.47
N LYS A 270 -8.23 12.22 17.60
CA LYS A 270 -8.18 10.77 17.80
C LYS A 270 -7.62 10.08 16.57
N VAL A 271 -6.77 9.07 16.77
CA VAL A 271 -6.43 8.14 15.68
C VAL A 271 -7.64 7.27 15.45
N SER A 272 -8.22 7.31 14.26
CA SER A 272 -9.39 6.48 13.92
C SER A 272 -9.02 5.23 13.13
N ARG A 273 -7.89 5.28 12.41
CA ARG A 273 -7.47 4.22 11.49
C ARG A 273 -6.00 4.38 11.14
N PHE A 274 -5.33 3.27 10.88
CA PHE A 274 -4.14 3.25 10.03
C PHE A 274 -4.30 2.17 8.96
N ASP A 275 -3.67 2.40 7.82
CA ASP A 275 -3.44 1.39 6.79
C ASP A 275 -1.94 1.16 6.70
N ARG A 276 -1.50 -0.10 6.75
CA ARG A 276 -0.11 -0.50 6.55
C ARG A 276 -0.07 -1.48 5.39
N PHE A 277 0.53 -1.09 4.29
CA PHE A 277 0.77 -1.96 3.15
C PHE A 277 2.24 -2.35 3.15
N HIS A 278 2.50 -3.65 3.10
CA HIS A 278 3.84 -4.18 2.86
C HIS A 278 3.77 -5.16 1.68
N LEU A 279 4.76 -5.06 0.78
CA LEU A 279 4.85 -5.96 -0.36
C LEU A 279 4.96 -7.40 0.13
N GLY A 280 4.18 -8.27 -0.48
CA GLY A 280 4.15 -9.70 -0.12
C GLY A 280 3.36 -10.02 1.15
N ASP A 281 2.62 -9.06 1.73
CA ASP A 281 1.62 -9.41 2.75
C ASP A 281 0.62 -10.42 2.16
N GLU A 282 0.43 -11.55 2.85
CA GLU A 282 -0.53 -12.58 2.43
C GLU A 282 -2.00 -12.15 2.63
N LYS A 283 -2.22 -11.13 3.48
CA LYS A 283 -3.53 -10.53 3.75
C LYS A 283 -3.67 -9.25 2.95
N LYS A 284 -4.00 -9.39 1.66
CA LYS A 284 -4.28 -8.26 0.76
C LYS A 284 -5.72 -7.80 0.83
#